data_AF-A0A8C5S060-F1
#
_entry.id   AF-A0A8C5S060-F1
#
_cell.length_a   1.000
_cell.length_b   1.000
_cell.length_c   1.000
_cell.angle_alpha   90.00
_cell.angle_beta   90.00
_cell.angle_gamma   90.00
#
_symmetry.space_group_name_H-M   'P 1'
#
loop_
_entity.id
_entity.type
_entity.pdbx_description
1 polymer ?
#
loop_
_entity_poly.entity_id
_entity_poly.type
_entity_poly.pdbx_seq_one_letter_code
_entity_poly.pdbx_strand_id
1 'polypeptide(L)'
;MIQLLQTSWEDRFHICFSLVQLLHYLAHSPLGSVTLLDFRPRQFVIVDGELKVTDLDDASNEETFCTSNRDCFMEFPARNFTLPCSVDGKCQSMNEKRNLYNAYRFFFTYLLPHSAPSSLKPLLDVIVNATGKNIQGIFLYQASKNLHDSAL
;
A
#
# COMPACT_ATOMS: atom_id res chain seq x y z
N MET A 1 16.07 -7.65 -2.72
CA MET A 1 15.73 -7.15 -1.37
C MET A 1 16.96 -6.65 -0.61
N ILE A 2 18.06 -7.41 -0.55
CA ILE A 2 19.30 -6.96 0.13
C ILE A 2 19.87 -5.65 -0.47
N GLN A 3 19.93 -5.52 -1.80
CA GLN A 3 20.42 -4.30 -2.46
C GLN A 3 19.58 -3.05 -2.15
N LEU A 4 18.25 -3.19 -2.01
CA LEU A 4 17.35 -2.09 -1.66
C LEU A 4 17.58 -1.56 -0.24
N LEU A 5 18.02 -2.40 0.69
CA LEU A 5 18.34 -1.97 2.06
C LEU A 5 19.70 -1.27 2.16
N GLN A 6 20.53 -1.38 1.10
CA GLN A 6 21.86 -0.76 1.03
C GLN A 6 21.83 0.64 0.41
N THR A 7 20.71 1.07 -0.18
CA THR A 7 20.55 2.44 -0.69
C THR A 7 20.32 3.43 0.45
N SER A 8 20.39 4.73 0.13
CA SER A 8 20.11 5.77 1.12
C SER A 8 18.70 5.63 1.71
N TRP A 9 18.47 6.24 2.87
CA TRP A 9 17.12 6.23 3.44
C TRP A 9 16.16 7.03 2.56
N GLU A 10 16.65 8.12 1.99
CA GLU A 10 15.96 9.01 1.06
C GLU A 10 15.49 8.24 -0.17
N ASP A 11 16.36 7.44 -0.81
CA ASP A 11 15.97 6.62 -1.97
C ASP A 11 14.86 5.62 -1.60
N ARG A 12 14.96 4.99 -0.42
CA ARG A 12 13.94 4.05 0.06
C ARG A 12 12.63 4.75 0.35
N PHE A 13 12.68 5.96 0.89
CA PHE A 13 11.51 6.79 1.09
C PHE A 13 10.86 7.18 -0.25
N HIS A 14 11.64 7.59 -1.25
CA HIS A 14 11.14 7.88 -2.60
C HIS A 14 10.45 6.67 -3.23
N ILE A 15 11.03 5.48 -3.09
CA ILE A 15 10.43 4.23 -3.57
C ILE A 15 9.09 3.95 -2.87
N CYS A 16 9.03 4.09 -1.54
CA CYS A 16 7.79 3.92 -0.81
C CYS A 16 6.74 4.96 -1.17
N PHE A 17 7.14 6.22 -1.40
CA PHE A 17 6.24 7.28 -1.83
C PHE A 17 5.68 7.00 -3.23
N SER A 18 6.54 6.61 -4.17
CA SER A 18 6.14 6.20 -5.52
C SER A 18 5.15 5.03 -5.49
N LEU A 19 5.38 4.04 -4.62
CA LEU A 19 4.42 2.97 -4.38
C LEU A 19 3.08 3.51 -3.85
N VAL A 20 3.08 4.42 -2.87
CA VAL A 20 1.84 5.02 -2.35
C VAL A 20 1.07 5.77 -3.43
N GLN A 21 1.76 6.48 -4.34
CA GLN A 21 1.14 7.15 -5.48
C GLN A 21 0.48 6.14 -6.43
N LEU A 22 1.18 5.06 -6.78
CA LEU A 22 0.63 3.97 -7.59
C LEU A 22 -0.62 3.36 -6.93
N LEU A 23 -0.55 3.05 -5.64
CA LEU A 23 -1.68 2.47 -4.90
C LEU A 23 -2.89 3.41 -4.85
N HIS A 24 -2.66 4.70 -4.66
CA HIS A 24 -3.72 5.70 -4.73
C HIS A 24 -4.35 5.72 -6.12
N TYR A 25 -3.54 5.68 -7.18
CA TYR A 25 -4.04 5.64 -8.56
C TYR A 25 -4.89 4.38 -8.81
N LEU A 26 -4.44 3.21 -8.39
CA LEU A 26 -5.18 1.95 -8.54
C LEU A 26 -6.52 1.97 -7.80
N ALA A 27 -6.55 2.51 -6.58
CA ALA A 27 -7.78 2.63 -5.79
C ALA A 27 -8.83 3.57 -6.42
N HIS A 28 -8.38 4.58 -7.18
CA HIS A 28 -9.23 5.60 -7.82
C HIS A 28 -9.20 5.52 -9.35
N SER A 29 -8.89 4.34 -9.89
CA SER A 29 -8.83 4.13 -11.33
C SER A 29 -10.20 4.38 -11.97
N PRO A 30 -10.26 4.95 -13.20
CA PRO A 30 -11.51 5.16 -13.92
C PRO A 30 -12.24 3.84 -14.26
N LEU A 31 -11.55 2.70 -14.15
CA LEU A 31 -12.14 1.36 -14.32
C LEU A 31 -12.75 0.80 -13.03
N GLY A 32 -12.67 1.54 -11.91
CA GLY A 32 -12.95 1.05 -10.57
C GLY A 32 -11.68 0.66 -9.81
N SER A 33 -11.81 0.42 -8.51
CA SER A 33 -10.72 0.06 -7.61
C SER A 33 -10.01 -1.21 -8.06
N VAL A 34 -8.72 -1.11 -8.41
CA VAL A 34 -7.91 -2.21 -8.94
C VAL A 34 -7.11 -2.90 -7.84
N THR A 35 -7.21 -4.23 -7.76
CA THR A 35 -6.35 -5.10 -6.94
C THR A 35 -5.27 -5.75 -7.78
N LEU A 36 -4.06 -5.86 -7.23
CA LEU A 36 -2.99 -6.68 -7.80
C LEU A 36 -3.03 -8.05 -7.12
N LEU A 37 -3.45 -9.07 -7.87
CA LEU A 37 -3.65 -10.43 -7.35
C LEU A 37 -2.31 -11.07 -6.97
N ASP A 38 -1.26 -10.81 -7.75
CA ASP A 38 0.10 -11.25 -7.47
C ASP A 38 0.99 -10.13 -6.90
N PHE A 39 0.57 -9.54 -5.78
CA PHE A 39 1.37 -8.50 -5.13
C PHE A 39 2.64 -9.08 -4.48
N ARG A 40 3.75 -9.15 -5.22
CA ARG A 40 5.06 -9.61 -4.72
C ARG A 40 6.15 -8.62 -5.07
N PRO A 41 7.20 -8.44 -4.24
CA PRO A 41 8.31 -7.52 -4.55
C PRO A 41 8.97 -7.72 -5.91
N ARG A 42 8.93 -8.94 -6.48
CA ARG A 42 9.49 -9.25 -7.80
C ARG A 42 8.68 -8.70 -8.97
N GLN A 43 7.41 -8.34 -8.74
CA GLN A 43 6.53 -7.74 -9.75
C GLN A 43 6.69 -6.21 -9.86
N PHE A 44 7.70 -5.68 -9.17
CA PHE A 44 8.01 -4.26 -9.18
C PHE A 44 9.44 -4.05 -9.64
N VAL A 45 9.63 -3.02 -10.45
CA VAL A 45 10.94 -2.54 -10.92
C VAL A 45 11.07 -1.06 -10.62
N ILE A 46 12.31 -0.60 -10.55
CA ILE A 46 12.62 0.83 -10.42
C ILE A 46 13.14 1.30 -11.77
N VAL A 47 12.47 2.31 -12.32
CA VAL A 47 12.85 2.96 -13.58
C VAL A 47 12.89 4.45 -13.30
N ASP A 48 14.08 5.05 -13.46
CA ASP A 48 14.32 6.47 -13.22
C ASP A 48 13.90 6.94 -11.81
N GLY A 49 14.12 6.09 -10.78
CA GLY A 49 13.79 6.39 -9.39
C GLY A 49 12.32 6.14 -9.02
N GLU A 50 11.47 5.80 -9.98
CA GLU A 50 10.06 5.50 -9.74
C GLU A 50 9.80 3.99 -9.71
N LEU A 51 8.95 3.57 -8.79
CA LEU A 51 8.52 2.18 -8.68
C LEU A 51 7.37 1.92 -9.65
N LYS A 52 7.55 0.94 -10.53
CA LYS A 52 6.58 0.54 -11.56
C LYS A 52 6.25 -0.93 -11.42
N VAL A 53 5.00 -1.29 -11.68
CA VAL A 53 4.55 -2.68 -11.75
C VAL A 53 4.86 -3.24 -13.15
N THR A 54 5.43 -4.45 -13.22
CA THR A 54 5.82 -5.08 -14.49
C THR A 54 4.76 -6.00 -15.05
N ASP A 55 3.92 -6.56 -14.19
CA ASP A 55 2.99 -7.64 -14.50
C ASP A 55 1.57 -7.18 -14.16
N LEU A 56 0.76 -6.93 -15.18
CA LEU A 56 -0.59 -6.36 -15.07
C LEU A 56 -1.69 -7.33 -15.51
N ASP A 57 -1.33 -8.50 -16.03
CA ASP A 57 -2.29 -9.56 -16.35
C ASP A 57 -2.93 -10.17 -15.09
N ASP A 58 -2.21 -10.13 -13.96
CA ASP A 58 -2.70 -10.47 -12.62
C ASP A 58 -3.37 -9.28 -11.88
N ALA A 59 -4.07 -8.41 -12.59
CA ALA A 59 -4.84 -7.30 -12.01
C ALA A 59 -6.34 -7.45 -12.25
N SER A 60 -7.16 -7.03 -11.28
CA SER A 60 -8.63 -7.05 -11.39
C SER A 60 -9.22 -5.77 -10.82
N ASN A 61 -10.25 -5.23 -11.48
CA ASN A 61 -11.05 -4.10 -11.02
C ASN A 61 -12.38 -4.53 -10.37
N GLU A 62 -12.67 -5.82 -10.29
CA GLU A 62 -13.89 -6.31 -9.67
C GLU A 62 -13.72 -6.44 -8.15
N GLU A 63 -14.62 -5.79 -7.41
CA GLU A 63 -14.76 -6.00 -5.96
C GLU A 63 -15.55 -7.30 -5.70
N THR A 64 -15.20 -7.99 -4.63
CA THR A 64 -15.85 -9.25 -4.22
C THR A 64 -17.34 -9.05 -3.95
N PHE A 65 -18.18 -9.93 -4.50
CA PHE A 65 -19.62 -9.94 -4.19
C PHE A 65 -19.89 -10.40 -2.75
N CYS A 66 -20.92 -9.83 -2.14
CA CYS A 66 -21.31 -10.15 -0.77
C CYS A 66 -22.82 -10.02 -0.55
N THR A 67 -23.31 -10.74 0.44
CA THR A 67 -24.66 -10.64 1.00
C THR A 67 -24.64 -10.12 2.43
N SER A 68 -23.52 -10.28 3.13
CA SER A 68 -23.28 -9.77 4.47
C SER A 68 -21.81 -9.42 4.67
N ASN A 69 -21.48 -8.69 5.74
CA ASN A 69 -20.10 -8.34 6.07
C ASN A 69 -19.19 -9.57 6.24
N ARG A 70 -19.76 -10.74 6.60
CA ARG A 70 -18.97 -11.97 6.78
C ARG A 70 -18.32 -12.45 5.47
N ASP A 71 -18.95 -12.17 4.33
CA ASP A 71 -18.43 -12.51 3.01
C ASP A 71 -17.20 -11.65 2.65
N CYS A 72 -17.05 -10.51 3.32
CA CYS A 72 -15.95 -9.55 3.15
C CYS A 72 -14.83 -9.75 4.17
N PHE A 73 -14.63 -11.00 4.61
CA PHE A 73 -13.53 -11.37 5.47
C PHE A 73 -12.22 -11.49 4.66
N MET A 74 -11.17 -10.88 5.18
CA MET A 74 -9.81 -10.99 4.65
C MET A 74 -8.90 -11.55 5.71
N GLU A 75 -8.26 -12.66 5.36
CA GLU A 75 -7.21 -13.27 6.15
C GLU A 75 -5.84 -12.78 5.68
N PHE A 76 -5.03 -12.29 6.60
CA PHE A 76 -3.61 -12.05 6.36
C PHE A 76 -2.77 -12.65 7.48
N PRO A 77 -1.48 -12.99 7.22
CA PRO A 77 -0.66 -13.75 8.18
C PRO A 77 -0.57 -13.16 9.59
N ALA A 78 -0.63 -11.84 9.74
CA ALA A 78 -0.52 -11.18 11.05
C ALA A 78 -1.83 -10.52 11.51
N ARG A 79 -2.85 -10.43 10.66
CA ARG A 79 -4.09 -9.72 11.00
C ARG A 79 -5.23 -10.02 10.03
N ASN A 80 -6.42 -10.14 10.59
CA ASN A 80 -7.63 -10.29 9.81
C ASN A 80 -8.45 -8.98 9.80
N PHE A 81 -9.22 -8.80 8.74
CA PHE A 81 -10.13 -7.67 8.59
C PHE A 81 -11.48 -8.18 8.08
N THR A 82 -12.54 -7.52 8.51
CA THR A 82 -13.87 -7.71 7.93
C THR A 82 -14.35 -6.36 7.45
N LEU A 83 -14.63 -6.25 6.16
CA LEU A 83 -15.12 -5.02 5.57
C LEU A 83 -16.65 -5.00 5.52
N PRO A 84 -17.27 -3.82 5.46
CA PRO A 84 -18.70 -3.71 5.23
C PRO A 84 -19.07 -4.19 3.80
N CYS A 85 -20.18 -4.92 3.71
CA CYS A 85 -20.84 -5.21 2.45
C CYS A 85 -21.69 -4.00 2.05
N SER A 86 -21.55 -3.52 0.82
CA SER A 86 -22.33 -2.40 0.29
C SER A 86 -23.77 -2.79 0.00
N VAL A 87 -24.63 -1.78 -0.16
CA VAL A 87 -26.02 -1.97 -0.61
C VAL A 87 -26.12 -2.59 -2.01
N ASP A 88 -25.08 -2.41 -2.83
CA ASP A 88 -24.97 -2.98 -4.18
C ASP A 88 -24.42 -4.43 -4.16
N GLY A 89 -24.26 -5.03 -2.98
CA GLY A 89 -23.78 -6.40 -2.81
C GLY A 89 -22.31 -6.57 -3.14
N LYS A 90 -21.47 -5.56 -2.89
CA LYS A 90 -20.01 -5.62 -3.08
C LYS A 90 -19.26 -5.25 -1.80
N CYS A 91 -18.16 -5.93 -1.51
CA CYS A 91 -17.30 -5.60 -0.39
C CYS A 91 -16.65 -4.23 -0.59
N GLN A 92 -16.85 -3.30 0.34
CA GLN A 92 -16.39 -1.93 0.16
C GLN A 92 -14.86 -1.83 0.29
N SER A 93 -14.20 -1.36 -0.78
CA SER A 93 -12.75 -1.09 -0.82
C SER A 93 -11.87 -2.31 -0.49
N MET A 94 -12.33 -3.52 -0.84
CA MET A 94 -11.57 -4.74 -0.56
C MET A 94 -10.29 -4.81 -1.39
N ASN A 95 -10.36 -4.35 -2.64
CA ASN A 95 -9.21 -4.26 -3.54
C ASN A 95 -8.13 -3.30 -3.02
N GLU A 96 -8.52 -2.08 -2.65
CA GLU A 96 -7.62 -1.09 -2.03
C GLU A 96 -6.97 -1.67 -0.75
N LYS A 97 -7.79 -2.27 0.13
CA LYS A 97 -7.31 -2.82 1.40
C LYS A 97 -6.24 -3.89 1.20
N ARG A 98 -6.45 -4.78 0.22
CA ARG A 98 -5.53 -5.87 -0.10
C ARG A 98 -4.19 -5.34 -0.61
N ASN A 99 -4.22 -4.40 -1.54
CA ASN A 99 -3.01 -3.77 -2.06
C ASN A 99 -2.21 -3.07 -0.97
N LEU A 100 -2.87 -2.24 -0.16
CA LEU A 100 -2.22 -1.49 0.90
C LEU A 100 -1.65 -2.40 2.00
N TYR A 101 -2.35 -3.47 2.40
CA TYR A 101 -1.79 -4.43 3.35
C TYR A 101 -0.54 -5.13 2.79
N ASN A 102 -0.56 -5.51 1.52
CA ASN A 102 0.60 -6.13 0.89
C ASN A 102 1.78 -5.15 0.79
N ALA A 103 1.52 -3.89 0.42
CA ALA A 103 2.53 -2.83 0.43
C ALA A 103 3.14 -2.64 1.82
N TYR A 104 2.30 -2.61 2.86
CA TYR A 104 2.73 -2.58 4.24
C TYR A 104 3.66 -3.75 4.58
N ARG A 105 3.21 -4.98 4.33
CA ARG A 105 3.96 -6.18 4.74
C ARG A 105 5.27 -6.37 3.99
N PHE A 106 5.33 -5.94 2.72
CA PHE A 106 6.47 -6.23 1.85
C PHE A 106 7.45 -5.08 1.71
N PHE A 107 6.99 -3.83 1.86
CA PHE A 107 7.79 -2.64 1.63
C PHE A 107 7.88 -1.79 2.91
N PHE A 108 6.76 -1.29 3.43
CA PHE A 108 6.81 -0.23 4.43
C PHE A 108 7.45 -0.65 5.76
N THR A 109 7.20 -1.88 6.22
CA THR A 109 7.81 -2.38 7.47
C THR A 109 9.33 -2.55 7.37
N TYR A 110 9.88 -2.70 6.17
CA TYR A 110 11.31 -2.95 5.96
C TYR A 110 12.07 -1.71 5.49
N LEU A 111 11.50 -0.95 4.56
CA LEU A 111 12.19 0.15 3.89
C LEU A 111 12.17 1.44 4.72
N LEU A 112 11.03 1.77 5.35
CA LEU A 112 10.85 3.05 6.04
C LEU A 112 11.61 3.15 7.38
N PRO A 113 11.57 2.17 8.31
CA PRO A 113 12.15 2.35 9.64
C PRO A 113 13.67 2.16 9.67
N HIS A 114 14.20 1.31 8.79
CA HIS A 114 15.61 0.94 8.81
C HIS A 114 16.50 2.16 8.53
N SER A 115 17.43 2.46 9.44
CA SER A 115 18.35 3.62 9.37
C SER A 115 17.69 4.98 9.09
N ALA A 116 16.41 5.15 9.47
CA ALA A 116 15.72 6.43 9.36
C ALA A 116 16.33 7.51 10.27
N PRO A 117 16.40 8.78 9.82
CA PRO A 117 16.80 9.89 10.66
C PRO A 117 15.94 9.97 11.93
N SER A 118 16.57 10.21 13.09
CA SER A 118 15.88 10.20 14.39
C SER A 118 14.75 11.23 14.48
N SER A 119 14.85 12.36 13.78
CA SER A 119 13.81 13.38 13.70
C SER A 119 12.54 12.90 12.99
N LEU A 120 12.64 11.94 12.07
CA LEU A 120 11.53 11.44 11.26
C LEU A 120 10.88 10.18 11.86
N LYS A 121 11.58 9.46 12.76
CA LYS A 121 11.07 8.24 13.39
C LYS A 121 9.65 8.36 13.96
N PRO A 122 9.29 9.42 14.72
CA PRO A 122 7.93 9.54 15.26
C PRO A 122 6.85 9.57 14.16
N LEU A 123 7.12 10.25 13.05
CA LEU A 123 6.18 10.32 11.93
C LEU A 123 6.10 8.99 11.18
N LEU A 124 7.24 8.33 10.97
CA LEU A 124 7.29 7.02 10.34
C LEU A 124 6.56 5.96 11.17
N ASP A 125 6.68 6.03 12.50
CA ASP A 125 5.95 5.16 13.40
C ASP A 125 4.43 5.41 13.28
N VAL A 126 4.00 6.66 13.12
CA VAL A 126 2.59 6.98 12.83
C VAL A 126 2.17 6.37 11.49
N ILE A 127 2.94 6.55 10.42
CA ILE A 127 2.63 6.02 9.09
C ILE A 127 2.55 4.49 9.10
N VAL A 128 3.58 3.82 9.62
CA VAL A 128 3.67 2.35 9.67
C VAL A 128 2.60 1.77 10.58
N ASN A 129 2.37 2.35 11.77
CA ASN A 129 1.33 1.87 12.67
C ASN A 129 -0.07 2.17 12.16
N ALA A 130 -0.33 3.36 11.59
CA ALA A 130 -1.62 3.70 11.00
C ALA A 130 -1.91 2.78 9.83
N THR A 131 -0.93 2.49 8.99
CA THR A 131 -1.09 1.48 7.93
C THR A 131 -1.40 0.13 8.53
N GLY A 132 -0.64 -0.35 9.51
CA GLY A 132 -0.94 -1.65 10.15
C GLY A 132 -2.30 -1.70 10.86
N LYS A 133 -2.77 -0.59 11.42
CA LYS A 133 -3.99 -0.48 12.25
C LYS A 133 -5.26 -0.15 11.48
N ASN A 134 -5.22 0.93 10.72
CA ASN A 134 -6.32 1.53 9.98
C ASN A 134 -5.82 1.82 8.56
N ILE A 135 -5.69 0.77 7.74
CA ILE A 135 -5.32 0.90 6.34
C ILE A 135 -6.40 1.73 5.62
N GLN A 136 -6.15 3.02 5.43
CA GLN A 136 -6.90 3.93 4.58
C GLN A 136 -5.87 4.58 3.63
N GLY A 137 -6.01 4.36 2.32
CA GLY A 137 -5.01 4.78 1.35
C GLY A 137 -4.84 6.30 1.29
N ILE A 138 -5.93 7.05 1.52
CA ILE A 138 -5.90 8.52 1.50
C ILE A 138 -5.03 9.10 2.63
N PHE A 139 -5.08 8.53 3.84
CA PHE A 139 -4.25 8.98 4.96
C PHE A 139 -2.78 8.74 4.66
N LEU A 140 -2.46 7.55 4.14
CA LEU A 140 -1.11 7.19 3.71
C LEU A 140 -0.58 8.15 2.66
N TYR A 141 -1.38 8.41 1.63
CA TYR A 141 -1.02 9.33 0.57
C TYR A 141 -0.76 10.74 1.10
N GLN A 142 -1.65 11.29 1.93
CA GLN A 142 -1.49 12.63 2.51
C GLN A 142 -0.26 12.70 3.44
N ALA A 143 -0.08 11.71 4.31
CA ALA A 143 1.04 11.69 5.24
C ALA A 143 2.38 11.56 4.52
N SER A 144 2.47 10.68 3.51
CA SER A 144 3.68 10.52 2.71
C SER A 144 3.95 11.76 1.84
N LYS A 145 2.91 12.39 1.30
CA LYS A 145 3.05 13.65 0.54
C LYS A 145 3.56 14.79 1.42
N ASN A 146 2.99 15.00 2.61
CA ASN A 146 3.45 16.03 3.53
C ASN A 146 4.91 15.83 3.95
N LEU A 147 5.34 14.57 4.14
CA LEU A 147 6.72 14.25 4.45
C LEU A 147 7.66 14.52 3.27
N HIS A 148 7.24 14.17 2.05
CA HIS A 148 7.99 14.47 0.83
C HIS A 148 8.15 15.98 0.62
N ASP A 149 7.06 16.74 0.78
CA ASP A 149 7.05 18.21 0.63
C ASP A 149 7.87 18.92 1.74
N SER A 150 8.14 18.27 2.88
CA SER A 150 8.96 18.83 3.98
C SER A 150 10.44 18.42 3.91
N ALA A 151 10.79 17.45 3.07
CA ALA A 151 12.14 16.94 2.89
C ALA A 151 12.85 17.54 1.67
N LEU A 152 12.10 18.19 0.77
CA LEU A 152 12.56 19.04 -0.33
C LEU A 152 12.54 20.53 0.09
#